data_AF-A0A383VTT0-F1
#
_entry.id   AF-A0A383VTT0-F1
#
_cell.length_a   1.000
_cell.length_b   1.000
_cell.length_c   1.000
_cell.angle_alpha   90.00
_cell.angle_beta   90.00
_cell.angle_gamma   90.00
#
_symmetry.space_group_name_H-M   'P 1'
#
loop_
_entity.id
_entity.type
_entity.pdbx_description
1 polymer ?
#
loop_
_entity_poly.entity_id
_entity_poly.type
_entity_poly.pdbx_seq_one_letter_code
_entity_poly.pdbx_strand_id
1 'polypeptide(L)'
;MDDGNDSVAVCSGLARLMRLKELTLFPRTSLVPGDAQVLTALTALTHLVLSGMEGVEEEDVVALAHSMPQLRHLELGGQDLRGGVGMAAVGTLTQLTELFLENNDMTEQGLMQLTGLVHLQVLHPPPFLHGVTQEVVDRLWAAVQEQQLLLQQ
;
A
#
# COMPACT_ATOMS: atom_id res chain seq x y z
N MET A 1 8.04 -30.43 -6.50
CA MET A 1 9.11 -29.98 -5.61
C MET A 1 9.96 -29.10 -6.48
N ASP A 2 9.56 -27.84 -6.51
CA ASP A 2 10.26 -26.78 -7.23
C ASP A 2 10.69 -25.81 -6.14
N ASP A 3 12.00 -25.71 -6.00
CA ASP A 3 12.69 -25.24 -4.81
C ASP A 3 12.75 -23.71 -4.87
N GLY A 4 12.48 -23.05 -3.73
CA GLY A 4 12.39 -21.60 -3.52
C GLY A 4 13.69 -20.81 -3.79
N ASN A 5 14.34 -21.04 -4.92
CA ASN A 5 15.57 -20.40 -5.39
C ASN A 5 15.30 -19.28 -6.42
N ASP A 6 14.09 -19.23 -6.99
CA ASP A 6 13.71 -18.19 -7.96
C ASP A 6 13.31 -16.86 -7.27
N SER A 7 12.78 -16.89 -6.04
CA SER A 7 12.35 -15.66 -5.34
C SER A 7 13.53 -14.72 -5.03
N VAL A 8 14.62 -15.27 -4.46
CA VAL A 8 15.84 -14.52 -4.13
C VAL A 8 16.52 -13.98 -5.41
N ALA A 9 16.43 -14.73 -6.52
CA ALA A 9 17.02 -14.33 -7.80
C ALA A 9 16.31 -13.12 -8.42
N VAL A 10 14.97 -13.08 -8.41
CA VAL A 10 14.18 -11.96 -8.95
C VAL A 10 14.40 -10.67 -8.14
N CYS A 11 14.41 -10.77 -6.81
CA CYS A 11 14.58 -9.63 -5.91
C CYS A 11 15.96 -8.97 -6.04
N SER A 12 17.03 -9.75 -6.23
CA SER A 12 18.39 -9.22 -6.41
C SER A 12 18.58 -8.39 -7.69
N GLY A 13 17.87 -8.74 -8.77
CA GLY A 13 17.88 -8.00 -10.03
C GLY A 13 17.08 -6.70 -9.93
N LEU A 14 15.91 -6.75 -9.29
CA LEU A 14 15.04 -5.60 -9.07
C LEU A 14 15.73 -4.52 -8.23
N ALA A 15 16.44 -4.87 -7.17
CA ALA A 15 17.12 -3.90 -6.29
C ALA A 15 18.11 -2.95 -7.01
N ARG A 16 18.55 -3.30 -8.23
CA ARG A 16 19.45 -2.49 -9.05
C ARG A 16 18.73 -1.47 -9.93
N LEU A 17 17.40 -1.57 -10.06
CA LEU A 17 16.57 -0.70 -10.88
C LEU A 17 16.14 0.56 -10.11
N MET A 18 17.07 1.23 -9.44
CA MET A 18 16.81 2.39 -8.55
C MET A 18 16.18 3.61 -9.25
N ARG A 19 16.06 3.59 -10.58
CA ARG A 19 15.40 4.64 -11.37
C ARG A 19 14.00 4.25 -11.85
N LEU A 20 13.54 3.04 -11.52
CA LEU A 20 12.22 2.55 -11.89
C LEU A 20 11.16 3.43 -11.27
N LYS A 21 10.15 3.80 -12.06
CA LYS A 21 9.04 4.65 -11.65
C LYS A 21 7.76 3.86 -11.40
N GLU A 22 7.64 2.72 -12.04
CA GLU A 22 6.43 1.91 -12.05
C GLU A 22 6.83 0.45 -11.88
N LEU A 23 6.23 -0.22 -10.91
CA LEU A 23 6.39 -1.65 -10.69
C LEU A 23 5.03 -2.28 -10.47
N THR A 24 4.76 -3.31 -11.25
CA THR A 24 3.58 -4.16 -11.08
C THR A 24 4.04 -5.59 -10.88
N LEU A 25 3.67 -6.16 -9.74
CA LEU A 25 3.82 -7.59 -9.45
C LEU A 25 2.43 -8.22 -9.38
N PHE A 26 2.32 -9.45 -9.84
CA PHE A 26 1.06 -10.19 -9.91
C PHE A 26 1.16 -11.44 -9.04
N PRO A 27 0.06 -12.00 -8.52
CA PRO A 27 0.04 -13.13 -7.57
C PRO A 27 0.87 -14.37 -7.96
N ARG A 28 1.19 -14.52 -9.25
CA ARG A 28 2.05 -15.61 -9.75
C ARG A 28 3.54 -15.41 -9.44
N THR A 29 3.94 -14.25 -8.94
CA THR A 29 5.28 -14.05 -8.37
C THR A 29 5.26 -14.58 -6.94
N SER A 30 5.91 -15.73 -6.73
CA SER A 30 6.11 -16.30 -5.40
C SER A 30 7.01 -15.36 -4.60
N LEU A 31 6.44 -14.51 -3.75
CA LEU A 31 7.18 -13.87 -2.67
C LEU A 31 6.97 -14.70 -1.40
N VAL A 32 8.02 -14.86 -0.60
CA VAL A 32 7.86 -15.30 0.80
C VAL A 32 7.83 -14.08 1.72
N PRO A 33 7.27 -14.20 2.95
CA PRO A 33 7.30 -13.11 3.93
C PRO A 33 8.69 -12.47 4.06
N GLY A 34 8.74 -11.14 3.93
CA GLY A 34 9.98 -10.36 3.95
C GLY A 34 10.65 -10.11 2.59
N ASP A 35 10.29 -10.83 1.52
CA ASP A 35 10.87 -10.58 0.19
C ASP A 35 10.48 -9.20 -0.37
N ALA A 36 9.29 -8.72 -0.01
CA ALA A 36 8.82 -7.40 -0.40
C ALA A 36 9.70 -6.27 0.17
N GLN A 37 10.44 -6.50 1.26
CA GLN A 37 11.42 -5.54 1.77
C GLN A 37 12.53 -5.27 0.77
N VAL A 38 12.84 -6.18 -0.16
CA VAL A 38 13.84 -5.92 -1.20
C VAL A 38 13.41 -4.79 -2.14
N LEU A 39 12.10 -4.56 -2.29
CA LEU A 39 11.56 -3.46 -3.09
C LEU A 39 11.83 -2.09 -2.45
N THR A 40 12.25 -2.01 -1.18
CA THR A 40 12.66 -0.75 -0.54
C THR A 40 13.86 -0.10 -1.22
N ALA A 41 14.66 -0.87 -1.98
CA ALA A 41 15.74 -0.34 -2.81
C ALA A 41 15.23 0.50 -4.00
N LEU A 42 13.96 0.34 -4.39
CA LEU A 42 13.31 1.03 -5.52
C LEU A 42 12.76 2.40 -5.11
N THR A 43 13.60 3.21 -4.48
CA THR A 43 13.24 4.51 -3.86
C THR A 43 12.73 5.56 -4.83
N ALA A 44 12.78 5.33 -6.14
CA ALA A 44 12.27 6.25 -7.16
C ALA A 44 10.82 5.98 -7.59
N LEU A 45 10.18 4.90 -7.10
CA LEU A 45 8.85 4.48 -7.52
C LEU A 45 7.77 5.53 -7.21
N THR A 46 6.87 5.71 -8.17
CA THR A 46 5.66 6.53 -8.04
C THR A 46 4.39 5.71 -8.23
N HIS A 47 4.49 4.54 -8.86
CA HIS A 47 3.39 3.59 -9.02
C HIS A 47 3.83 2.20 -8.56
N LEU A 48 3.11 1.61 -7.62
CA LEU A 48 3.39 0.28 -7.09
C LEU A 48 2.10 -0.54 -6.99
N VAL A 49 2.10 -1.72 -7.61
CA VAL A 49 1.00 -2.68 -7.57
C VAL A 49 1.50 -4.01 -7.01
N LEU A 50 0.91 -4.43 -5.88
CA LEU A 50 1.20 -5.67 -5.15
C LEU A 50 -0.10 -6.45 -4.84
N SER A 51 -1.05 -6.44 -5.77
CA SER A 51 -2.37 -7.05 -5.58
C SER A 51 -2.29 -8.58 -5.54
N GLY A 52 -2.93 -9.20 -4.53
CA GLY A 52 -3.04 -10.65 -4.32
C GLY A 52 -1.72 -11.38 -4.09
N MET A 53 -0.71 -10.68 -3.60
CA MET A 53 0.59 -11.26 -3.26
C MET A 53 0.47 -12.10 -1.99
N GLU A 54 0.85 -13.38 -2.06
CA GLU A 54 1.03 -14.19 -0.85
C GLU A 54 2.34 -13.76 -0.18
N GLY A 55 2.29 -13.40 1.11
CA GLY A 55 3.49 -13.05 1.89
C GLY A 55 3.89 -11.57 1.93
N VAL A 56 3.03 -10.64 1.52
CA VAL A 56 3.23 -9.21 1.88
C VAL A 56 2.44 -8.95 3.17
N GLU A 57 3.17 -8.67 4.25
CA GLU A 57 2.61 -8.44 5.58
C GLU A 57 2.67 -6.95 5.97
N GLU A 58 2.11 -6.59 7.13
CA GLU A 58 2.11 -5.19 7.58
C GLU A 58 3.51 -4.59 7.69
N GLU A 59 4.49 -5.37 8.14
CA GLU A 59 5.89 -4.92 8.25
C GLU A 59 6.48 -4.55 6.89
N ASP A 60 6.11 -5.30 5.84
CA ASP A 60 6.52 -5.00 4.47
C ASP A 60 5.86 -3.70 3.99
N VAL A 61 4.55 -3.54 4.19
CA VAL A 61 3.82 -2.31 3.83
C VAL A 61 4.41 -1.09 4.55
N VAL A 62 4.75 -1.24 5.82
CA VAL A 62 5.44 -0.21 6.60
C VAL A 62 6.78 0.14 5.94
N ALA A 63 7.63 -0.85 5.66
CA ALA A 63 8.95 -0.61 5.05
C ALA A 63 8.84 0.06 3.67
N LEU A 64 7.87 -0.37 2.85
CA LEU A 64 7.60 0.19 1.52
C LEU A 64 7.17 1.65 1.62
N ALA A 65 6.21 1.98 2.49
CA ALA A 65 5.72 3.34 2.67
C ALA A 65 6.84 4.30 3.12
N HIS A 66 7.70 3.87 4.06
CA HIS A 66 8.84 4.66 4.52
C HIS A 66 9.89 4.91 3.42
N SER A 67 10.08 3.93 2.53
CA SER A 67 11.13 3.99 1.51
C SER A 67 10.69 4.76 0.26
N MET A 68 9.39 4.92 0.05
CA MET A 68 8.82 5.52 -1.17
C MET A 68 7.77 6.59 -0.85
N PRO A 69 8.13 7.66 -0.10
CA PRO A 69 7.20 8.73 0.27
C PRO A 69 6.62 9.50 -0.92
N GLN A 70 7.22 9.35 -2.10
CA GLN A 70 6.77 9.97 -3.36
C GLN A 70 5.72 9.15 -4.14
N LEU A 71 5.24 8.02 -3.61
CA LEU A 71 4.20 7.23 -4.27
C LEU A 71 2.97 8.08 -4.58
N ARG A 72 2.42 7.88 -5.77
CA ARG A 72 1.19 8.51 -6.29
C ARG A 72 0.09 7.48 -6.48
N HIS A 73 0.46 6.24 -6.81
CA HIS A 73 -0.46 5.14 -7.00
C HIS A 73 0.03 3.93 -6.21
N LEU A 74 -0.86 3.35 -5.40
CA LEU A 74 -0.58 2.18 -4.59
C LEU A 74 -1.76 1.21 -4.64
N GLU A 75 -1.51 -0.03 -5.05
CA GLU A 75 -2.48 -1.13 -4.99
C GLU A 75 -1.94 -2.23 -4.06
N LEU A 76 -2.68 -2.46 -2.98
CA LEU A 76 -2.40 -3.47 -1.94
C LEU A 76 -3.62 -4.38 -1.76
N GLY A 77 -4.31 -4.76 -2.85
CA GLY A 77 -5.48 -5.64 -2.73
C GLY A 77 -5.12 -7.06 -2.29
N GLY A 78 -6.03 -7.75 -1.59
CA GLY A 78 -5.85 -9.15 -1.20
C GLY A 78 -4.71 -9.46 -0.24
N GLN A 79 -4.39 -8.51 0.66
CA GLN A 79 -3.35 -8.57 1.69
C GLN A 79 -3.96 -8.72 3.10
N ASP A 80 -3.18 -9.26 4.06
CA ASP A 80 -3.59 -9.32 5.47
C ASP A 80 -3.14 -8.05 6.22
N LEU A 81 -4.04 -7.06 6.29
CA LEU A 81 -3.76 -5.72 6.83
C LEU A 81 -4.66 -5.38 8.04
N ARG A 82 -5.04 -6.40 8.81
CA ARG A 82 -6.03 -6.28 9.90
C ARG A 82 -5.54 -5.50 11.12
N GLY A 83 -4.23 -5.49 11.39
CA GLY A 83 -3.59 -4.85 12.54
C GLY A 83 -3.50 -3.33 12.44
N GLY A 84 -3.58 -2.79 11.22
CA GLY A 84 -3.66 -1.35 10.94
C GLY A 84 -2.32 -0.60 11.02
N VAL A 85 -1.21 -1.26 11.38
CA VAL A 85 0.12 -0.62 11.42
C VAL A 85 0.57 -0.28 10.00
N GLY A 86 0.33 -1.18 9.05
CA GLY A 86 0.54 -0.92 7.62
C GLY A 86 -0.22 0.32 7.14
N MET A 87 -1.49 0.49 7.55
CA MET A 87 -2.32 1.63 7.15
C MET A 87 -1.90 2.94 7.81
N ALA A 88 -1.41 2.90 9.06
CA ALA A 88 -0.79 4.06 9.69
C ALA A 88 0.41 4.56 8.88
N ALA A 89 1.25 3.66 8.37
CA ALA A 89 2.37 4.03 7.51
C ALA A 89 1.90 4.55 6.14
N VAL A 90 0.93 3.87 5.49
CA VAL A 90 0.35 4.34 4.22
C VAL A 90 -0.26 5.73 4.37
N GLY A 91 -0.92 6.04 5.49
CA GLY A 91 -1.49 7.36 5.77
C GLY A 91 -0.48 8.52 5.79
N THR A 92 0.83 8.22 5.83
CA THR A 92 1.90 9.22 5.73
C THR A 92 2.32 9.55 4.29
N LEU A 93 1.84 8.79 3.30
CA LEU A 93 2.15 8.99 1.88
C LEU A 93 1.34 10.16 1.30
N THR A 94 1.65 11.38 1.73
CA THR A 94 0.87 12.58 1.39
C THR A 94 0.79 12.87 -0.10
N GLN A 95 1.70 12.32 -0.91
CA GLN A 95 1.73 12.46 -2.37
C GLN A 95 0.79 11.50 -3.10
N LEU A 96 0.17 10.55 -2.39
CA LEU A 96 -0.68 9.53 -2.96
C LEU A 96 -1.97 10.15 -3.52
N THR A 97 -2.29 9.83 -4.78
CA THR A 97 -3.49 10.27 -5.48
C THR A 97 -4.47 9.12 -5.70
N GLU A 98 -3.97 7.89 -5.78
CA GLU A 98 -4.79 6.69 -6.01
C GLU A 98 -4.39 5.56 -5.05
N LEU A 99 -5.37 4.99 -4.35
CA LEU A 99 -5.18 3.90 -3.41
C LEU A 99 -6.23 2.81 -3.61
N PHE A 100 -5.76 1.58 -3.80
CA PHE A 100 -6.61 0.41 -4.01
C PHE A 100 -6.36 -0.63 -2.90
N LEU A 101 -7.40 -0.92 -2.12
CA LEU A 101 -7.39 -1.79 -0.93
C LEU A 101 -8.43 -2.92 -1.02
N GLU A 102 -8.88 -3.23 -2.24
CA GLU A 102 -9.92 -4.24 -2.49
C GLU A 102 -9.50 -5.61 -1.95
N ASN A 103 -10.47 -6.42 -1.51
CA ASN A 103 -10.23 -7.76 -0.97
C ASN A 103 -9.28 -7.84 0.24
N ASN A 104 -8.99 -6.72 0.92
CA ASN A 104 -8.33 -6.74 2.20
C ASN A 104 -9.33 -6.96 3.33
N ASP A 105 -8.86 -7.61 4.39
CA ASP A 105 -9.57 -7.58 5.66
C ASP A 105 -9.01 -6.44 6.51
N MET A 106 -9.84 -5.42 6.74
CA MET A 106 -9.44 -4.20 7.44
C MET A 106 -10.58 -3.71 8.33
N THR A 107 -10.21 -3.10 9.46
CA THR A 107 -11.14 -2.50 10.41
C THR A 107 -11.42 -1.03 10.09
N GLU A 108 -12.52 -0.48 10.64
CA GLU A 108 -12.77 0.98 10.62
C GLU A 108 -11.55 1.78 11.10
N GLN A 109 -10.93 1.35 12.20
CA GLN A 109 -9.77 2.03 12.77
C GLN A 109 -8.59 2.06 11.80
N GLY A 110 -8.34 0.96 11.07
CA GLY A 110 -7.31 0.88 10.04
C GLY A 110 -7.60 1.84 8.88
N LEU A 111 -8.84 1.87 8.40
CA LEU A 111 -9.24 2.78 7.32
C LEU A 111 -9.11 4.26 7.73
N MET A 112 -9.44 4.60 8.98
CA MET A 112 -9.33 5.97 9.49
C MET A 112 -7.88 6.44 9.70
N GLN A 113 -6.87 5.57 9.56
CA GLN A 113 -5.46 6.01 9.52
C GLN A 113 -5.11 6.75 8.22
N LEU A 114 -5.93 6.64 7.18
CA LEU A 114 -5.67 7.20 5.86
C LEU A 114 -6.05 8.69 5.73
N THR A 115 -6.44 9.35 6.83
CA THR A 115 -6.86 10.76 6.84
C THR A 115 -5.75 11.74 6.45
N GLY A 116 -4.49 11.33 6.55
CA GLY A 116 -3.32 12.11 6.13
C GLY A 116 -3.09 12.18 4.62
N LEU A 117 -3.85 11.42 3.81
CA LEU A 117 -3.71 11.37 2.35
C LEU A 117 -4.36 12.59 1.67
N VAL A 118 -3.86 13.78 1.96
CA VAL A 118 -4.41 15.09 1.54
C VAL A 118 -4.47 15.34 0.02
N HIS A 119 -3.79 14.51 -0.78
CA HIS A 119 -3.83 14.57 -2.24
C HIS A 119 -4.61 13.41 -2.88
N LEU A 120 -5.25 12.56 -2.08
CA LEU A 120 -6.01 11.41 -2.56
C LEU A 120 -7.21 11.88 -3.40
N GLN A 121 -7.38 11.23 -4.55
CA GLN A 121 -8.46 11.51 -5.51
C GLN A 121 -9.31 10.26 -5.74
N VAL A 122 -8.68 9.08 -5.70
CA VAL A 122 -9.33 7.80 -5.91
C VAL A 122 -9.01 6.87 -4.74
N LEU A 123 -10.06 6.32 -4.14
CA LEU A 123 -9.96 5.28 -3.12
C LEU A 123 -10.89 4.12 -3.51
N HIS A 124 -10.31 2.94 -3.70
CA HIS A 124 -11.06 1.69 -3.74
C HIS A 124 -10.93 1.01 -2.36
N PRO A 125 -11.93 1.14 -1.48
CA PRO A 125 -11.87 0.59 -0.13
C PRO A 125 -11.94 -0.95 -0.14
N PRO A 126 -11.61 -1.61 0.97
CA PRO A 126 -11.90 -3.03 1.15
C PRO A 126 -13.41 -3.31 1.04
N PRO A 127 -13.82 -4.58 0.81
CA PRO A 127 -15.22 -4.95 0.88
C PRO A 127 -15.82 -4.56 2.24
N PHE A 128 -17.13 -4.27 2.27
CA PHE A 128 -17.85 -3.84 3.48
C PHE A 128 -17.98 -4.96 4.52
N LEU A 129 -16.86 -5.29 5.14
CA LEU A 129 -16.69 -6.30 6.18
C LEU A 129 -16.10 -5.62 7.42
N HIS A 130 -16.24 -6.26 8.58
CA HIS A 130 -15.60 -5.84 9.83
C HIS A 130 -15.85 -4.37 10.25
N GLY A 131 -17.02 -3.83 9.92
CA GLY A 131 -17.43 -2.48 10.32
C GLY A 131 -16.97 -1.38 9.35
N VAL A 132 -16.22 -1.70 8.28
CA VAL A 132 -16.05 -0.76 7.17
C VAL A 132 -17.38 -0.67 6.43
N THR A 133 -18.08 0.44 6.61
CA THR A 133 -19.33 0.76 5.92
C THR A 133 -19.11 1.94 4.97
N GLN A 134 -20.06 2.20 4.08
CA GLN A 134 -20.03 3.42 3.25
C GLN A 134 -19.93 4.69 4.12
N GLU A 135 -20.59 4.72 5.28
CA GLU A 135 -20.51 5.85 6.21
C GLU A 135 -19.08 6.09 6.72
N VAL A 136 -18.32 5.02 6.99
CA VAL A 136 -16.90 5.16 7.38
C VAL A 136 -16.09 5.73 6.22
N VAL A 137 -16.33 5.27 4.99
CA VAL A 137 -15.66 5.79 3.79
C VAL A 137 -15.99 7.27 3.57
N ASP A 138 -17.25 7.67 3.76
CA ASP A 138 -17.68 9.07 3.64
C ASP A 138 -17.03 9.95 4.73
N ARG A 139 -16.91 9.45 5.96
CA ARG A 139 -16.20 10.13 7.06
C ARG A 139 -14.71 10.28 6.79
N LEU A 140 -14.07 9.25 6.23
CA LEU A 140 -12.68 9.34 5.78
C LEU A 140 -12.52 10.45 4.74
N TRP A 141 -13.38 10.48 3.72
CA TRP A 141 -13.33 11.52 2.68
C TRP A 141 -13.52 12.93 3.24
N ALA A 142 -14.47 13.12 4.16
CA ALA A 142 -14.69 14.40 4.82
C ALA A 142 -13.42 14.85 5.58
N ALA A 143 -12.77 13.94 6.31
CA ALA A 143 -11.54 14.23 7.04
C ALA A 143 -10.36 14.55 6.11
N VAL A 144 -10.19 13.81 5.00
CA VAL A 144 -9.15 14.09 4.00
C VAL A 144 -9.34 15.48 3.38
N GLN A 145 -10.58 15.85 3.04
CA GLN A 145 -10.91 17.17 2.50
C GLN A 145 -10.65 18.30 3.51
N GLU A 146 -11.00 18.09 4.77
CA GLU A 146 -10.70 19.05 5.83
C GLU A 146 -9.19 19.29 5.98
N GLN A 147 -8.38 18.21 6.02
CA GLN A 147 -6.92 18.32 6.08
C GLN A 147 -6.34 19.01 4.85
N GLN A 148 -6.88 18.74 3.65
CA GLN A 148 -6.47 19.41 2.42
C GLN A 148 -6.72 20.93 2.47
N LEU A 149 -7.86 21.36 3.00
CA LEU A 149 -8.20 22.79 3.14
C LEU A 149 -7.32 23.50 4.18
N LEU A 150 -6.91 22.81 5.24
CA LEU A 150 -6.00 23.36 6.26
C LEU A 150 -4.60 23.63 5.69
N LEU A 151 -4.13 22.86 4.70
CA LEU A 151 -2.82 23.06 4.07
C LEU A 151 -2.79 24.19 3.02
N GLN A 152 -3.95 24.70 2.63
CA GLN A 152 -4.07 25.78 1.63
C GLN A 152 -4.15 27.19 2.25
N GLN A 153 -4.08 27.30 3.58
CA GLN A 153 -4.13 28.55 4.36
C GLN A 153 -2.75 28.93 4.90
#